data_AF-A0AAD6ZSB5-F1
#
_entry.id   AF-A0AAD6ZSB5-F1
#
_cell.length_a   1.000
_cell.length_b   1.000
_cell.length_c   1.000
_cell.angle_alpha   90.00
_cell.angle_beta   90.00
_cell.angle_gamma   90.00
#
_symmetry.space_group_name_H-M   'P 1'
#
loop_
_entity.id
_entity.type
_entity.pdbx_description
1 polymer ?
#
loop_
_entity_poly.entity_id
_entity_poly.type
_entity_poly.pdbx_seq_one_letter_code
_entity_poly.pdbx_strand_id
1 'polypeptide(L)' 'LEDEDIPHRTKLAQLISTRFHAEYTAMIREIQNAVGRVAFTDDIWTRVNLHSHLAITAHYV' A
#
# COMPACT_ATOMS: atom_id res chain seq x y z
N LEU A 1 3.62 4.28 31.30
CA LEU A 1 4.17 4.26 29.93
C LEU A 1 5.56 4.83 30.06
N GLU A 2 6.54 3.95 29.96
CA GLU A 2 7.96 4.31 29.93
C GLU A 2 8.36 4.64 28.49
N ASP A 3 9.51 5.30 28.29
CA ASP A 3 9.99 5.68 26.95
C ASP A 3 10.16 4.45 26.03
N GLU A 4 10.48 3.32 26.63
CA GLU A 4 10.63 2.00 25.99
C GLU A 4 9.30 1.46 25.42
N ASP A 5 8.15 1.91 25.93
CA ASP A 5 6.82 1.52 25.45
C ASP A 5 6.46 2.22 24.13
N ILE A 6 7.16 3.31 23.77
CA ILE A 6 6.88 4.10 22.57
C ILE A 6 7.86 3.69 21.45
N PRO A 7 7.38 3.06 20.36
CA PRO A 7 8.26 2.64 19.29
C PRO A 7 8.89 3.84 18.58
N HIS A 8 10.22 3.88 18.53
CA HIS A 8 10.94 4.86 17.72
C HIS A 8 10.57 4.76 16.23
N ARG A 9 10.85 5.84 15.49
CA ARG A 9 10.60 5.95 14.04
C ARG A 9 11.09 4.73 13.25
N THR A 10 12.28 4.22 13.54
CA THR A 10 12.84 3.04 12.86
C THR A 10 12.01 1.79 13.12
N LYS A 11 11.55 1.60 14.36
CA LYS A 11 10.68 0.48 14.73
C LYS A 11 9.32 0.60 14.06
N LEU A 12 8.74 1.79 14.02
CA LEU A 12 7.48 2.04 13.31
C LEU A 12 7.60 1.76 11.80
N ALA A 13 8.66 2.26 11.16
CA ALA A 13 8.90 1.99 9.73
C ALA A 13 9.04 0.49 9.44
N GLN A 14 9.72 -0.25 10.32
CA GLN A 14 9.82 -1.71 10.23
C GLN A 14 8.45 -2.37 10.37
N LEU A 15 7.68 -1.99 11.39
CA LEU A 15 6.34 -2.55 11.64
C LEU A 15 5.38 -2.28 10.47
N ILE A 16 5.39 -1.06 9.91
CA ILE A 16 4.59 -0.69 8.72
C ILE A 16 5.00 -1.55 7.54
N SER A 17 6.30 -1.69 7.27
CA SER A 17 6.81 -2.47 6.15
C SER A 17 6.46 -3.95 6.28
N THR A 18 6.65 -4.52 7.47
CA THR A 18 6.29 -5.91 7.77
C THR A 18 4.79 -6.15 7.56
N ARG A 19 3.95 -5.25 8.08
CA ARG A 19 2.49 -5.39 7.93
C ARG A 19 2.07 -5.24 6.48
N PHE A 20 2.63 -4.26 5.77
CA PHE A 20 2.37 -4.05 4.34
C PHE A 20 2.67 -5.30 3.52
N HIS A 21 3.82 -5.95 3.73
CA HIS A 21 4.17 -7.17 2.98
C HIS A 21 3.20 -8.32 3.24
N ALA A 22 2.74 -8.48 4.49
CA ALA A 22 1.77 -9.50 4.85
C ALA A 22 0.43 -9.28 4.12
N GLU A 23 -0.11 -8.06 4.19
CA GLU A 23 -1.38 -7.70 3.53
C GLU A 23 -1.26 -7.73 2.00
N TYR A 24 -0.15 -7.24 1.44
CA TYR A 24 0.11 -7.30 0.01
C TYR A 24 0.12 -8.75 -0.50
N THR A 25 0.74 -9.66 0.23
CA THR A 25 0.76 -11.09 -0.14
C THR A 25 -0.64 -11.71 -0.09
N ALA A 26 -1.46 -11.32 0.89
CA ALA A 26 -2.85 -11.77 0.98
C ALA A 26 -3.68 -11.22 -0.20
N MET A 27 -3.60 -9.92 -0.46
CA MET A 27 -4.25 -9.24 -1.58
C MET A 27 -3.93 -9.89 -2.93
N ILE A 28 -2.66 -10.21 -3.20
CA ILE A 28 -2.27 -10.87 -4.46
C ILE A 28 -2.94 -12.23 -4.62
N ARG A 29 -3.05 -13.03 -3.54
CA ARG A 29 -3.74 -14.32 -3.58
C ARG A 29 -5.23 -14.15 -3.87
N GLU A 30 -5.86 -13.12 -3.33
CA GLU A 30 -7.27 -12.81 -3.63
C GLU A 30 -7.46 -12.43 -5.10
N ILE A 31 -6.61 -11.52 -5.61
CA ILE A 31 -6.65 -11.09 -7.02
C ILE A 31 -6.46 -12.26 -7.98
N GLN A 32 -5.55 -13.19 -7.66
CA GLN A 32 -5.34 -14.41 -8.47
C GLN A 32 -6.61 -15.26 -8.60
N ASN A 33 -7.52 -15.19 -7.62
CA ASN A 33 -8.79 -15.90 -7.66
C ASN A 33 -9.92 -15.10 -8.34
N ALA A 34 -9.72 -13.81 -8.63
CA ALA A 34 -10.68 -12.91 -9.27
C ALA A 34 -10.55 -12.87 -10.80
N VAL A 35 -10.27 -14.02 -11.45
CA VAL A 35 -9.96 -14.10 -12.88
C VAL A 35 -11.07 -13.47 -13.74
N GLY A 36 -10.70 -12.47 -14.55
CA GLY A 36 -11.63 -11.75 -15.43
C GLY A 36 -12.51 -10.70 -14.73
N ARG A 37 -12.33 -10.47 -13.43
CA ARG A 37 -13.09 -9.50 -12.63
C ARG A 37 -12.17 -8.52 -11.90
N VAL A 38 -11.09 -8.13 -12.56
CA VAL A 38 -10.13 -7.14 -12.06
C VAL A 38 -10.18 -5.91 -12.95
N ALA A 39 -10.39 -4.75 -12.36
CA ALA A 39 -10.31 -3.44 -13.01
C ALA A 39 -9.30 -2.56 -12.28
N PHE A 40 -8.71 -1.59 -12.98
CA PHE A 40 -7.79 -0.63 -12.40
C PHE A 40 -8.27 0.78 -12.66
N THR A 41 -8.08 1.66 -11.67
CA THR A 41 -8.22 3.11 -11.85
C THR A 41 -6.87 3.76 -11.64
N ASP A 42 -6.45 4.52 -12.63
CA ASP A 42 -5.21 5.28 -12.60
C ASP A 42 -5.55 6.77 -12.42
N ASP A 43 -5.10 7.33 -11.30
CA ASP A 43 -5.15 8.77 -11.05
C ASP A 43 -3.78 9.36 -11.34
N ILE A 44 -3.72 10.27 -12.31
CA ILE A 44 -2.49 10.91 -12.78
C ILE A 44 -2.65 12.42 -12.62
N TRP A 45 -1.70 13.02 -11.91
CA TRP A 45 -1.69 14.46 -11.72
C TRP A 45 -0.26 14.99 -11.59
N THR A 46 -0.10 16.29 -11.85
CA THR A 46 1.14 17.01 -11.67
C THR A 46 0.96 18.04 -10.56
N ARG A 47 1.91 18.16 -9.64
CA ARG A 47 1.91 19.22 -8.62
C ARG A 47 2.47 20.53 -9.18
N VAL A 48 2.24 21.64 -8.46
CA VAL A 48 2.70 23.00 -8.84
C VAL A 48 4.21 23.06 -9.11
N ASN A 49 5.00 22.21 -8.44
CA ASN A 49 6.44 22.08 -8.63
C ASN A 49 6.84 21.13 -9.78
N LEU A 50 5.93 20.82 -10.70
CA LEU A 50 6.13 19.97 -11.88
C LEU A 50 6.53 18.52 -11.58
N HIS A 51 6.21 18.03 -10.38
CA HIS A 51 6.34 16.61 -10.07
C HIS A 51 5.09 15.85 -10.51
N SER A 52 5.27 14.90 -11.42
CA SER A 52 4.22 13.98 -11.85
C SER A 52 4.02 12.86 -10.82
N HIS A 53 2.77 12.52 -10.58
CA HIS A 53 2.35 11.43 -9.70
C HIS A 53 1.41 10.50 -10.46
N LEU A 54 1.45 9.22 -10.10
CA LEU A 54 0.55 8.18 -10.56
C LEU A 54 0.12 7.38 -9.34
N ALA A 55 -1.18 7.30 -9.09
CA ALA A 55 -1.76 6.37 -8.13
C ALA A 55 -2.59 5.33 -8.89
N ILE A 56 -2.31 4.05 -8.65
CA ILE A 56 -3.00 2.92 -9.25
C ILE A 56 -3.81 2.24 -8.16
N THR A 57 -5.10 2.03 -8.39
CA THR A 57 -5.97 1.26 -7.48
C THR A 57 -6.59 0.08 -8.22
N ALA A 58 -6.46 -1.12 -7.67
CA ALA A 58 -7.10 -2.33 -8.20
C ALA A 58 -8.47 -2.54 -7.53
N HIS A 59 -9.49 -2.83 -8.34
CA HIS A 59 -10.83 -3.23 -7.93
C HIS A 59 -11.06 -4.67 -8.38
N TYR A 60 -11.36 -5.58 -7.46
CA TYR A 60 -11.51 -7.01 -7.76
C TYR A 60 -12.62 -7.66 -6.92
N VAL A 61 -13.30 -8.68 -7.48
CA VAL A 61 -14.39 -9.46 -6.86
C VAL A 61 -14.25 -10.95 -7.19
#